data_AF-A0A1G1A8D6-F1
#
_entry.id   AF-A0A1G1A8D6-F1
#
_cell.length_a   1.000
_cell.length_b   1.000
_cell.length_c   1.000
_cell.angle_alpha   90.00
_cell.angle_beta   90.00
_cell.angle_gamma   90.00
#
_symmetry.space_group_name_H-M   'P 1'
#
loop_
_entity.id
_entity.type
_entity.pdbx_description
1 polymer ?
#
loop_
_entity_poly.entity_id
_entity_poly.type
_entity_poly.pdbx_seq_one_letter_code
_entity_poly.pdbx_strand_id
1 'polypeptide(L)'
;MPDAQEHTYDPLRALIARWKDDPNSTYRIWFLWEDRLKNFRSIRSGIAQVVAEIETDTFGNVYKHSSLETVVGSIAEQRQIFKGADHTHS
;
A
#
# COMPACT_ATOMS: atom_id res chain seq x y z
N MET A 1 31.94 40.11 -15.09
CA MET A 1 31.43 39.13 -16.07
C MET A 1 30.79 37.99 -15.30
N PRO A 2 29.47 37.77 -15.38
CA PRO A 2 28.83 36.60 -14.79
C PRO A 2 28.58 35.54 -15.87
N ASP A 3 29.20 34.37 -15.75
CA ASP A 3 28.77 33.09 -16.32
C ASP A 3 29.80 32.04 -15.81
N ALA A 4 29.47 30.83 -15.39
CA ALA A 4 28.31 30.03 -15.68
C ALA A 4 27.89 29.27 -14.41
N GLN A 5 26.59 29.14 -14.21
CA GLN A 5 26.04 28.21 -13.23
C GLN A 5 26.36 26.80 -13.73
N GLU A 6 27.35 26.12 -13.14
CA GLU A 6 27.51 24.68 -13.27
C GLU A 6 26.26 24.03 -12.68
N HIS A 7 25.28 23.76 -13.55
CA HIS A 7 24.15 22.92 -13.21
C HIS A 7 24.73 21.55 -12.89
N THR A 8 24.85 21.23 -11.61
CA THR A 8 25.27 19.92 -11.13
C THR A 8 24.21 18.91 -11.58
N TYR A 9 24.42 18.35 -12.77
CA TYR A 9 23.69 17.21 -13.24
C TYR A 9 24.00 16.09 -12.26
N ASP A 10 23.02 15.75 -11.42
CA ASP A 10 23.10 14.60 -10.52
C ASP A 10 22.46 13.40 -11.26
N PRO A 11 23.26 12.61 -12.01
CA PRO A 11 22.77 11.48 -12.79
C PRO A 11 22.05 10.45 -11.93
N LEU A 12 22.41 10.35 -10.65
CA LEU A 12 21.78 9.43 -9.71
C LEU A 12 20.35 9.91 -9.40
N ARG A 13 20.15 11.20 -9.15
CA ARG A 13 18.79 11.76 -8.99
C ARG A 13 17.94 11.60 -10.23
N ALA A 14 18.51 11.83 -11.41
CA ALA A 14 17.80 11.64 -12.68
C ALA A 14 17.40 10.17 -12.89
N LEU A 15 18.30 9.23 -12.57
CA LEU A 15 18.02 7.79 -12.65
C LEU A 15 16.96 7.35 -11.65
N ILE A 16 17.03 7.82 -10.40
CA ILE A 16 16.01 7.56 -9.39
C ILE A 16 14.65 8.11 -9.85
N ALA A 17 14.60 9.35 -10.35
CA ALA A 17 13.36 9.94 -10.85
C ALA A 17 12.75 9.10 -11.99
N ARG A 18 13.57 8.67 -12.97
CA ARG A 18 13.12 7.81 -14.07
C ARG A 18 12.65 6.44 -13.59
N TRP A 19 13.33 5.84 -12.62
CA TRP A 19 12.91 4.58 -12.01
C TRP A 19 11.58 4.73 -11.27
N LYS A 20 11.35 5.87 -10.58
CA LYS A 20 10.08 6.12 -9.90
C LYS A 20 8.90 6.31 -10.85
N ASP A 21 9.15 6.90 -12.01
CA ASP A 21 8.12 7.22 -13.01
C ASP A 21 7.81 6.05 -13.95
N ASP A 22 8.70 5.05 -14.02
CA ASP A 22 8.49 3.85 -14.81
C ASP A 22 7.28 3.04 -14.26
N PRO A 23 6.20 2.88 -15.07
CA PRO A 23 4.99 2.19 -14.66
C PRO A 23 5.19 0.69 -14.35
N ASN A 24 6.26 0.08 -14.89
CA ASN A 24 6.61 -1.32 -14.63
C ASN A 24 7.67 -1.47 -13.53
N SER A 25 8.12 -0.36 -12.93
CA SER A 25 9.11 -0.42 -11.87
C SER A 25 8.58 -1.10 -10.62
N THR A 26 9.47 -1.84 -9.95
CA THR A 26 9.24 -2.32 -8.59
C THR A 26 8.85 -1.17 -7.66
N TYR A 27 9.33 0.06 -7.87
CA TYR A 27 8.92 1.22 -7.05
C TYR A 27 7.43 1.49 -7.10
N ARG A 28 6.85 1.62 -8.30
CA ARG A 28 5.42 1.89 -8.46
C ARG A 28 4.58 0.71 -7.98
N ILE A 29 5.03 -0.51 -8.29
CA ILE A 29 4.37 -1.75 -7.86
C ILE A 29 4.34 -1.86 -6.32
N TRP A 30 5.41 -1.45 -5.63
CA TRP A 30 5.53 -1.64 -4.18
C TRP A 30 5.08 -0.43 -3.35
N PHE A 31 5.22 0.80 -3.85
CA PHE A 31 5.07 2.03 -3.06
C PHE A 31 4.06 3.05 -3.59
N LEU A 32 3.62 3.00 -4.86
CA LEU A 32 2.87 4.09 -5.48
C LEU A 32 1.63 3.63 -6.25
N TRP A 33 0.83 2.80 -5.60
CA TRP A 33 -0.51 2.50 -6.08
C TRP A 33 -1.55 3.10 -5.13
N GLU A 34 -2.37 4.03 -5.63
CA GLU A 34 -3.48 4.62 -4.86
C GLU A 34 -4.39 3.56 -4.25
N ASP A 35 -4.54 2.42 -4.91
CA ASP A 35 -5.39 1.32 -4.46
C ASP A 35 -4.81 0.63 -3.21
N ARG A 36 -3.48 0.51 -3.08
CA ARG A 36 -2.83 0.07 -1.82
C ARG A 36 -3.18 1.00 -0.66
N LEU A 37 -3.12 2.31 -0.89
CA LEU A 37 -3.42 3.30 0.14
C LEU A 37 -4.90 3.25 0.53
N LYS A 38 -5.81 3.05 -0.42
CA LYS A 38 -7.24 2.79 -0.15
C LYS A 38 -7.42 1.50 0.66
N ASN A 39 -6.70 0.43 0.33
CA ASN A 39 -6.74 -0.83 1.06
C ASN A 39 -6.28 -0.68 2.52
N PHE A 40 -5.17 0.03 2.76
CA PHE A 40 -4.73 0.33 4.13
C PHE A 40 -5.75 1.15 4.91
N ARG A 41 -6.37 2.16 4.29
CA ARG A 41 -7.45 2.94 4.92
C ARG A 41 -8.66 2.07 5.24
N SER A 42 -9.04 1.16 4.33
CA SER A 42 -10.12 0.21 4.54
C SER A 42 -9.85 -0.73 5.73
N ILE A 43 -8.64 -1.32 5.78
CA ILE A 43 -8.22 -2.18 6.92
C ILE A 43 -8.27 -1.40 8.23
N ARG A 44 -7.72 -0.17 8.26
CA ARG A 44 -7.75 0.68 9.45
C ARG A 44 -9.20 0.98 9.87
N SER A 45 -10.07 1.32 8.93
CA SER A 45 -11.47 1.63 9.20
C SER A 45 -12.21 0.40 9.74
N GLY A 46 -11.98 -0.78 9.17
CA GLY A 46 -12.61 -2.01 9.64
C GLY A 46 -12.13 -2.41 11.04
N ILE A 47 -10.85 -2.23 11.36
CA ILE A 47 -10.35 -2.44 12.73
C ILE A 47 -11.02 -1.46 13.70
N ALA A 48 -11.13 -0.18 13.34
CA ALA A 48 -11.80 0.82 14.17
C ALA A 48 -13.27 0.45 14.42
N GLN A 49 -13.96 -0.09 13.41
CA GLN A 49 -15.32 -0.59 13.55
C GLN A 49 -15.40 -1.79 14.51
N VAL A 50 -14.50 -2.78 14.40
CA VAL A 50 -14.43 -3.90 15.34
C VAL A 50 -14.23 -3.41 16.78
N VAL A 51 -13.33 -2.45 16.99
CA VAL A 51 -13.09 -1.86 18.31
C VAL A 51 -14.34 -1.17 18.83
N ALA A 52 -15.01 -0.35 18.01
CA ALA A 52 -16.25 0.33 18.41
C ALA A 52 -17.35 -0.68 18.79
N GLU A 53 -17.52 -1.74 18.00
CA GLU A 53 -18.50 -2.80 18.29
C GLU A 53 -18.20 -3.52 19.62
N ILE A 54 -16.92 -3.71 19.96
CA ILE A 54 -16.50 -4.29 21.25
C ILE A 54 -16.82 -3.32 22.39
N GLU A 55 -16.50 -2.03 22.22
CA GLU A 55 -16.76 -1.00 23.23
C GLU A 55 -18.26 -0.81 23.51
N THR A 56 -19.11 -1.02 22.51
CA THR A 56 -20.58 -0.91 22.63
C THR A 56 -21.27 -2.24 22.96
N ASP A 57 -20.51 -3.33 23.19
CA ASP A 57 -21.04 -4.68 23.44
C ASP A 57 -21.98 -5.19 22.34
N THR A 58 -21.78 -4.71 21.11
CA THR A 58 -22.53 -5.13 19.91
C THR A 58 -21.70 -6.04 19.00
N PHE A 59 -20.47 -6.35 19.39
CA PHE A 59 -19.60 -7.26 18.65
C PHE A 59 -20.20 -8.67 18.66
N GLY A 60 -20.67 -9.12 17.50
CA GLY A 60 -21.38 -10.38 17.36
C GLY A 60 -20.49 -11.60 17.68
N ASN A 61 -21.10 -12.66 18.20
CA ASN A 61 -20.42 -13.94 18.51
C ASN A 61 -20.21 -14.83 17.27
N VAL A 62 -20.59 -14.37 16.08
CA VAL A 62 -20.49 -15.13 14.82
C VAL A 62 -19.43 -14.48 13.94
N TYR A 63 -18.41 -15.25 13.58
CA TYR A 63 -17.36 -14.78 12.68
C TYR A 63 -17.89 -14.45 11.28
N LYS A 64 -18.82 -15.27 10.76
CA LYS A 64 -19.38 -15.09 9.42
C LYS A 64 -20.28 -13.84 9.36
N HIS A 65 -20.11 -13.03 8.32
CA HIS A 65 -20.73 -11.74 8.10
C HIS A 65 -20.37 -10.68 9.15
N SER A 66 -19.28 -10.88 9.91
CA SER A 66 -18.80 -9.90 10.88
C SER A 66 -17.87 -8.84 10.26
N SER A 67 -17.73 -7.72 10.97
CA SER A 67 -16.70 -6.72 10.74
C SER A 67 -15.29 -7.35 10.78
N LEU A 68 -15.06 -8.34 11.64
CA LEU A 68 -13.79 -9.06 11.76
C LEU A 68 -13.47 -9.91 10.52
N GLU A 69 -14.43 -10.63 9.95
CA GLU A 69 -14.23 -11.40 8.71
C GLU A 69 -13.79 -10.48 7.56
N THR A 70 -14.42 -9.31 7.45
CA THR A 70 -14.11 -8.31 6.42
C THR A 70 -12.67 -7.79 6.53
N VAL A 71 -12.23 -7.49 7.76
CA VAL A 71 -10.86 -7.04 8.05
C VAL A 71 -9.86 -8.14 7.74
N VAL A 72 -10.10 -9.36 8.21
CA VAL A 72 -9.20 -10.51 8.00
C VAL A 72 -9.09 -10.85 6.51
N GLY A 73 -10.20 -10.83 5.78
CA GLY A 73 -10.24 -11.02 4.32
C GLY A 73 -9.40 -9.98 3.59
N SER A 74 -9.55 -8.70 3.96
CA SER A 74 -8.78 -7.59 3.38
C SER A 74 -7.28 -7.72 3.65
N ILE A 75 -6.88 -8.16 4.85
CA ILE A 75 -5.47 -8.40 5.20
C ILE A 75 -4.89 -9.59 4.41
N ALA A 76 -5.65 -10.67 4.25
CA ALA A 76 -5.22 -11.86 3.51
C ALA A 76 -5.03 -11.57 2.02
N GLU A 77 -5.98 -10.85 1.40
CA GLU A 77 -5.89 -10.40 0.01
C GLU A 77 -4.65 -9.55 -0.23
N GLN A 78 -4.39 -8.56 0.64
CA GLN A 78 -3.19 -7.74 0.52
C GLN A 78 -1.91 -8.57 0.64
N ARG A 79 -1.84 -9.53 1.57
CA ARG A 79 -0.70 -10.46 1.74
C ARG A 79 -0.45 -11.32 0.49
N GLN A 80 -1.49 -11.76 -0.20
CA GLN A 80 -1.36 -12.57 -1.41
C GLN A 80 -0.76 -11.76 -2.58
N ILE A 81 -1.11 -10.48 -2.70
CA ILE A 81 -0.53 -9.58 -3.72
C ILE A 81 0.98 -9.43 -3.52
N PHE A 82 1.46 -9.40 -2.26
CA PHE A 82 2.91 -9.36 -1.98
C PHE A 82 3.60 -10.66 -2.39
N LYS A 83 3.01 -11.82 -2.08
CA LYS A 83 3.57 -13.12 -2.50
C LYS A 83 3.58 -13.29 -4.03
N GLY A 84 2.49 -12.91 -4.71
CA GLY A 84 2.40 -12.97 -6.17
C GLY A 84 3.43 -12.10 -6.91
N ALA A 85 3.83 -10.97 -6.33
CA ALA A 85 4.91 -10.14 -6.85
C ALA A 85 6.30 -10.82 -6.73
N ASP A 86 6.52 -11.62 -5.68
CA ASP A 86 7.73 -12.43 -5.51
C ASP A 86 7.80 -13.64 -6.46
N HIS A 87 6.67 -14.03 -7.07
CA HIS A 87 6.58 -15.20 -7.96
C HIS A 87 6.67 -14.84 -9.46
N THR A 88 6.66 -13.55 -9.80
CA THR A 88 6.82 -13.10 -11.20
C THR A 88 8.31 -12.88 -11.46
N HIS A 89 8.91 -13.77 -12.27
CA HIS A 89 10.33 -13.99 -12.60
C HIS A 89 11.00 -15.14 -11.83
N SER A 90 10.75 -16.36 -12.31
CA SER A 90 11.83 -17.29 -12.64
C SER A 90 11.79 -17.60 -14.13
#